data_AF-A0A0F8XYM0-F1
#
_entry.id   AF-A0A0F8XYM0-F1
#
_cell.length_a   1.000
_cell.length_b   1.000
_cell.length_c   1.000
_cell.angle_alpha   90.00
_cell.angle_beta   90.00
_cell.angle_gamma   90.00
#
_symmetry.space_group_name_H-M   'P 1'
#
loop_
_entity.id
_entity.type
_entity.pdbx_description
1 polymer ?
#
loop_
_entity_poly.entity_id
_entity_poly.type
_entity_poly.pdbx_seq_one_letter_code
_entity_poly.pdbx_strand_id
1 'polypeptide(L)'
;MEKYIEIIERSFSGYSNYLVQEISNPSWTNYFYWLLGLSLLAFLLEIIVPWRQKQPIIRKGFWLDTFYILFNFFLFSLIGYNALSNVGVELFNDFLGIFGIKNIVAVEVQDFPVWMQLLIMFIVADFVQWNVHRMLHRVPWMWKFHKVHHSVKEMGFAAQFRFHFLETIFYKSIQYIPLAMIGFGIEQFFVVHMFTVFVGHLNHANLDWSYGKFGYVLNNPRMHIWHHAKALPAEHPYGMNFGLT
;
A
#
# COMPACT_ATOMS: atom_id res chain seq x y z
N MET A 1 -5.00 26.09 18.92
CA MET A 1 -4.64 26.46 17.53
C MET A 1 -3.13 26.43 17.35
N GLU A 2 -2.36 27.11 18.20
CA GLU A 2 -0.87 27.10 18.17
C GLU A 2 -0.27 25.68 18.16
N LYS A 3 -0.73 24.79 19.05
CA LYS A 3 -0.36 23.37 19.09
C LYS A 3 -0.37 22.68 17.71
N TYR A 4 -1.44 22.85 16.92
CA TYR A 4 -1.58 22.17 15.63
C TYR A 4 -0.72 22.83 14.53
N ILE A 5 -0.48 24.14 14.60
CA ILE A 5 0.43 24.82 13.68
C ILE A 5 1.87 24.31 13.91
N GLU A 6 2.28 24.19 15.17
CA GLU A 6 3.59 23.64 15.54
C GLU A 6 3.76 22.18 15.07
N ILE A 7 2.71 21.36 15.16
CA ILE A 7 2.72 19.99 14.62
C ILE A 7 2.95 20.01 13.10
N ILE A 8 2.27 20.90 12.37
CA ILE A 8 2.44 21.01 10.91
C ILE A 8 3.88 21.36 10.57
N GLU A 9 4.45 22.41 11.18
CA GLU A 9 5.83 22.85 10.93
C GLU A 9 6.87 21.76 11.24
N ARG A 10 6.70 21.07 12.38
CA ARG A 10 7.57 19.94 12.78
C ARG A 10 7.42 18.73 11.87
N SER A 11 6.25 18.50 11.31
CA SER A 11 6.00 17.35 10.42
C SER A 11 6.81 17.47 9.13
N PHE A 12 6.92 18.67 8.56
CA PHE A 12 7.70 18.90 7.35
C PHE A 12 9.20 18.69 7.58
N SER A 13 9.75 19.41 8.57
CA SER A 13 11.17 19.32 8.91
C SER A 13 11.55 17.92 9.41
N GLY A 14 10.71 17.32 10.26
CA GLY A 14 10.89 15.97 10.77
C GLY A 14 10.89 14.91 9.67
N TYR A 15 9.92 14.93 8.76
CA TYR A 15 9.86 13.97 7.66
C TYR A 15 10.99 14.18 6.64
N SER A 16 11.39 15.42 6.37
CA SER A 16 12.56 15.71 5.53
C SER A 16 13.83 15.11 6.13
N ASN A 17 14.06 15.30 7.43
CA ASN A 17 15.21 14.71 8.13
C ASN A 17 15.15 13.18 8.13
N TYR A 18 13.97 12.60 8.36
CA TYR A 18 13.74 11.17 8.24
C TYR A 18 14.15 10.65 6.86
N LEU A 19 13.70 11.29 5.77
CA LEU A 19 14.02 10.83 4.41
C LEU A 19 15.54 10.91 4.12
N VAL A 20 16.21 11.96 4.59
CA VAL A 20 17.68 12.07 4.46
C VAL A 20 18.38 10.96 5.24
N GLN A 21 17.94 10.65 6.46
CA GLN A 21 18.48 9.55 7.26
C GLN A 21 18.20 8.20 6.60
N GLU A 22 17.01 8.01 6.06
CA GLU A 22 16.61 6.80 5.33
C GLU A 22 17.52 6.54 4.13
N ILE A 23 17.96 7.58 3.43
CA ILE A 23 18.87 7.44 2.30
C ILE A 23 20.33 7.31 2.77
N SER A 24 20.74 8.07 3.78
CA SER A 24 22.16 8.19 4.16
C SER A 24 22.64 7.12 5.14
N ASN A 25 21.74 6.51 5.91
CA ASN A 25 22.07 5.55 6.95
C ASN A 25 21.19 4.29 6.83
N PRO A 26 21.50 3.38 5.88
CA PRO A 26 20.72 2.18 5.64
C PRO A 26 20.64 1.30 6.89
N SER A 27 19.45 0.77 7.16
CA SER A 27 19.19 -0.20 8.22
C SER A 27 18.36 -1.37 7.68
N TRP A 28 18.15 -2.40 8.50
CA TRP A 28 17.31 -3.53 8.10
C TRP A 28 15.84 -3.12 7.85
N THR A 29 15.32 -2.14 8.60
CA THR A 29 13.94 -1.66 8.48
C THR A 29 13.82 -0.46 7.54
N ASN A 30 14.69 -0.37 6.54
CA ASN A 30 14.79 0.78 5.66
C ASN A 30 13.84 0.68 4.45
N TYR A 31 12.77 1.47 4.47
CA TYR A 31 11.75 1.54 3.43
C TYR A 31 12.32 1.94 2.07
N PHE A 32 13.32 2.82 2.01
CA PHE A 32 13.88 3.29 0.73
C PHE A 32 14.60 2.17 -0.03
N TYR A 33 15.56 1.51 0.62
CA TYR A 33 16.33 0.44 -0.01
C TYR A 33 15.52 -0.82 -0.23
N TRP A 34 14.57 -1.13 0.65
CA TRP A 34 13.65 -2.24 0.39
C TRP A 34 12.72 -1.97 -0.79
N LEU A 35 12.17 -0.76 -0.90
CA LEU A 35 11.36 -0.40 -2.08
C LEU A 35 12.17 -0.54 -3.37
N LEU A 36 13.40 -0.03 -3.40
CA LEU A 36 14.29 -0.15 -4.55
C LEU A 36 14.63 -1.61 -4.87
N GLY A 37 14.97 -2.40 -3.85
CA GLY A 37 15.32 -3.81 -4.00
C GLY A 37 14.16 -4.66 -4.53
N LEU A 38 12.96 -4.51 -3.95
CA LEU A 38 11.76 -5.21 -4.38
C LEU A 38 11.29 -4.77 -5.77
N SER A 39 11.39 -3.47 -6.07
CA SER A 39 11.14 -2.92 -7.41
C SER A 39 12.07 -3.53 -8.45
N LEU A 40 13.38 -3.55 -8.16
CA LEU A 40 14.38 -4.13 -9.04
C LEU A 40 14.15 -5.64 -9.23
N LEU A 41 13.84 -6.36 -8.16
CA LEU A 41 13.52 -7.79 -8.23
C LEU A 41 12.32 -8.06 -9.15
N ALA A 42 11.21 -7.35 -8.95
CA ALA A 42 10.03 -7.52 -9.79
C ALA A 42 10.31 -7.14 -11.25
N PHE A 43 11.05 -6.06 -11.49
CA PHE A 43 11.45 -5.64 -12.83
C PHE A 43 12.35 -6.69 -13.52
N LEU A 44 13.32 -7.26 -12.81
CA LEU A 44 14.16 -8.35 -13.34
C LEU A 44 13.33 -9.58 -13.68
N LEU A 45 12.34 -9.93 -12.86
CA LEU A 45 11.42 -11.05 -13.17
C LEU A 45 10.63 -10.79 -14.46
N GLU A 46 10.18 -9.55 -14.70
CA GLU A 46 9.52 -9.19 -15.96
C GLU A 46 10.43 -9.32 -17.18
N ILE A 47 11.74 -9.13 -17.03
CA ILE A 47 12.70 -9.28 -18.12
C ILE A 47 13.01 -10.75 -18.39
N ILE A 48 13.17 -11.55 -17.33
CA ILE A 48 13.64 -12.94 -17.44
C ILE A 48 12.49 -13.88 -17.85
N VAL A 49 11.28 -13.69 -17.32
CA VAL A 49 10.11 -14.56 -17.55
C VAL A 49 8.83 -13.79 -17.89
N PRO A 50 8.83 -12.90 -18.91
CA PRO A 50 7.65 -12.11 -19.26
C PRO A 50 6.49 -12.99 -19.75
N TRP A 51 5.28 -12.67 -19.28
CA TRP A 51 4.06 -13.21 -19.89
C TRP A 51 3.86 -12.65 -21.30
N ARG A 52 3.88 -11.31 -21.43
CA ARG A 52 3.76 -10.62 -22.72
C ARG A 52 5.14 -10.40 -23.35
N GLN A 53 5.63 -11.42 -24.04
CA GLN A 53 6.96 -11.45 -24.68
C GLN A 53 7.24 -10.31 -25.67
N LYS A 54 6.20 -9.71 -26.25
CA LYS A 54 6.32 -8.59 -27.20
C LYS A 54 6.24 -7.21 -26.55
N GLN A 55 5.96 -7.13 -25.24
CA GLN A 55 5.94 -5.86 -24.52
C GLN A 55 7.37 -5.36 -24.34
N PRO A 56 7.69 -4.10 -24.69
CA PRO A 56 9.01 -3.54 -24.44
C PRO A 56 9.36 -3.53 -22.95
N ILE A 57 10.65 -3.68 -22.61
CA ILE A 57 11.15 -3.60 -21.23
C ILE A 57 10.80 -2.23 -20.62
N ILE A 58 11.11 -1.15 -21.34
CA ILE A 58 10.63 0.20 -21.02
C ILE A 58 9.28 0.39 -21.71
N ARG A 59 8.24 -0.15 -21.08
CA ARG A 59 6.86 -0.13 -21.57
C ARG A 59 6.25 1.26 -21.58
N LYS A 60 5.12 1.42 -22.27
CA LYS A 60 4.34 2.66 -22.25
C LYS A 60 3.90 3.00 -20.82
N GLY A 61 4.27 4.20 -20.37
CA GLY A 61 3.95 4.69 -19.04
C GLY A 61 4.99 4.33 -17.97
N PHE A 62 6.09 3.64 -18.31
CA PHE A 62 7.15 3.27 -17.37
C PHE A 62 7.59 4.45 -16.48
N TRP A 63 8.00 5.58 -17.08
CA TRP A 63 8.46 6.75 -16.34
C TRP A 63 7.38 7.41 -15.49
N LEU A 64 6.13 7.39 -15.95
CA LEU A 64 5.00 7.90 -15.18
C LEU A 64 4.76 7.03 -13.95
N ASP A 65 4.79 5.71 -14.11
CA ASP A 65 4.59 4.77 -13.02
C ASP A 65 5.76 4.83 -12.03
N THR A 66 7.01 5.00 -12.49
CA THR A 66 8.18 5.26 -11.64
C THR A 66 8.05 6.57 -10.86
N PHE A 67 7.56 7.64 -11.49
CA PHE A 67 7.23 8.87 -10.77
C PHE A 67 6.21 8.61 -9.66
N TYR A 68 5.17 7.83 -9.95
CA TYR A 68 4.15 7.48 -8.97
C TYR A 68 4.68 6.63 -7.81
N ILE A 69 5.66 5.74 -8.04
CA ILE A 69 6.37 5.05 -6.96
C ILE A 69 6.96 6.09 -6.01
N LEU A 70 7.82 6.99 -6.51
CA LEU A 70 8.48 7.98 -5.67
C LEU A 70 7.48 8.94 -5.01
N PHE A 71 6.46 9.35 -5.77
CA PHE A 71 5.46 10.29 -5.30
C PHE A 71 4.59 9.70 -4.20
N ASN A 72 3.92 8.58 -4.44
CA ASN A 72 2.99 8.01 -3.47
C ASN A 72 3.70 7.36 -2.29
N PHE A 73 4.94 6.89 -2.46
CA PHE A 73 5.69 6.25 -1.37
C PHE A 73 6.41 7.26 -0.46
N PHE A 74 7.02 8.31 -1.03
CA PHE A 74 7.83 9.26 -0.25
C PHE A 74 7.38 10.71 -0.36
N LEU A 75 7.20 11.25 -1.57
CA LEU A 75 7.01 12.71 -1.72
C LEU A 75 5.66 13.19 -1.21
N PHE A 76 4.59 12.40 -1.31
CA PHE A 76 3.28 12.78 -0.80
C PHE A 76 3.30 12.97 0.73
N SER A 77 4.02 12.08 1.43
CA SER A 77 4.30 12.22 2.87
C SER A 77 5.06 13.50 3.19
N LEU A 78 6.08 13.84 2.38
CA LEU A 78 6.86 15.07 2.53
C LEU A 78 6.05 16.35 2.27
N ILE A 79 5.19 16.34 1.23
CA ILE A 79 4.46 17.53 0.77
C ILE A 79 3.25 17.85 1.67
N GLY A 80 2.68 16.88 2.37
CA GLY A 80 1.60 17.20 3.28
C GLY A 80 0.94 16.05 4.01
N TYR A 81 1.08 14.81 3.56
CA TYR A 81 0.42 13.69 4.23
C TYR A 81 0.94 13.46 5.66
N ASN A 82 2.23 13.64 5.93
CA ASN A 82 2.75 13.51 7.29
C ASN A 82 2.15 14.58 8.24
N ALA A 83 2.09 15.84 7.79
CA ALA A 83 1.47 16.91 8.56
C ALA A 83 -0.02 16.66 8.80
N LEU A 84 -0.77 16.28 7.76
CA LEU A 84 -2.18 15.94 7.86
C LEU A 84 -2.41 14.76 8.83
N SER A 85 -1.59 13.71 8.72
CA SER A 85 -1.68 12.52 9.56
C SER A 85 -1.40 12.86 11.02
N ASN A 86 -0.33 13.60 11.33
CA ASN A 86 0.02 13.95 12.71
C ASN A 86 -1.03 14.84 13.37
N VAL A 87 -1.57 15.81 12.63
CA VAL A 87 -2.70 16.63 13.12
C VAL A 87 -3.94 15.76 13.35
N GLY A 88 -4.26 14.85 12.44
CA GLY A 88 -5.40 13.94 12.57
C GLY A 88 -5.28 13.01 13.77
N VAL A 89 -4.10 12.42 13.99
CA VAL A 89 -3.81 11.58 15.16
C VAL A 89 -3.93 12.38 16.44
N GLU A 90 -3.37 13.59 16.48
CA GLU A 90 -3.44 14.43 17.68
C GLU A 90 -4.87 14.87 18.01
N LEU A 91 -5.66 15.26 17.00
CA LEU A 91 -7.08 15.57 17.17
C LEU A 91 -7.86 14.37 17.71
N PHE A 92 -7.57 13.17 17.20
CA PHE A 92 -8.19 11.95 17.67
C PHE A 92 -7.81 11.63 19.12
N ASN A 93 -6.53 11.78 19.48
CA ASN A 93 -6.06 11.60 20.85
C ASN A 93 -6.65 12.63 21.81
N ASP A 94 -6.72 13.90 21.41
CA ASP A 94 -7.35 14.96 22.21
C ASP A 94 -8.84 14.65 22.46
N PHE A 95 -9.56 14.20 21.41
CA PHE A 95 -10.95 13.76 21.53
C PHE A 95 -11.11 12.59 22.50
N LEU A 96 -10.27 11.57 22.41
CA LEU A 96 -10.28 10.43 23.32
C LEU A 96 -9.92 10.84 24.76
N GLY A 97 -9.03 11.82 24.91
CA GLY A 97 -8.65 12.40 26.19
C GLY A 97 -9.81 13.04 26.95
N ILE A 98 -10.83 13.57 26.24
CA ILE A 98 -12.08 14.07 26.85
C ILE A 98 -12.78 12.97 27.65
N PHE A 99 -12.67 11.72 27.21
CA PHE A 99 -13.24 10.54 27.87
C PHE A 99 -12.25 9.83 28.81
N GLY A 100 -11.06 10.40 29.03
CA GLY A 100 -10.02 9.80 29.85
C GLY A 100 -9.27 8.63 29.20
N ILE A 101 -9.48 8.38 27.90
CA ILE A 101 -8.81 7.31 27.15
C ILE A 101 -7.43 7.81 26.72
N LYS A 102 -6.36 7.20 27.26
CA LYS A 102 -4.97 7.55 26.96
C LYS A 102 -4.25 6.55 26.05
N ASN A 103 -4.81 5.34 25.94
CA ASN A 103 -4.30 4.27 25.11
C ASN A 103 -5.49 3.54 24.49
N ILE A 104 -5.43 3.31 23.19
CA ILE A 104 -6.48 2.61 22.42
C ILE A 104 -6.16 1.14 22.18
N VAL A 105 -4.97 0.68 22.56
CA VAL A 105 -4.62 -0.74 22.50
C VAL A 105 -5.61 -1.51 23.36
N ALA A 106 -6.36 -2.38 22.70
CA ALA A 106 -7.40 -3.22 23.30
C ALA A 106 -7.00 -4.71 23.28
N VAL A 107 -6.14 -5.11 22.34
CA VAL A 107 -5.64 -6.48 22.22
C VAL A 107 -4.12 -6.48 22.27
N GLU A 108 -3.58 -7.09 23.30
CA GLU A 108 -2.14 -7.30 23.47
C GLU A 108 -1.72 -8.62 22.80
N VAL A 109 -0.67 -8.54 21.99
CA VAL A 109 -0.14 -9.67 21.19
C VAL A 109 1.36 -9.87 21.40
N GLN A 110 1.96 -9.10 22.32
CA GLN A 110 3.40 -9.08 22.56
C GLN A 110 3.92 -10.44 23.06
N ASP A 111 3.08 -11.17 23.81
CA ASP A 111 3.40 -12.50 24.33
C ASP A 111 3.24 -13.61 23.28
N PHE A 112 2.65 -13.33 22.11
CA PHE A 112 2.51 -14.33 21.07
C PHE A 112 3.83 -14.53 20.32
N PRO A 113 4.09 -15.74 19.80
CA PRO A 113 5.21 -15.94 18.89
C PRO A 113 5.16 -14.97 17.70
N VAL A 114 6.32 -14.49 17.25
CA VAL A 114 6.43 -13.47 16.19
C VAL A 114 5.64 -13.83 14.93
N TRP A 115 5.66 -15.11 14.52
CA TRP A 115 4.91 -15.55 13.34
C TRP A 115 3.39 -15.36 13.48
N MET A 116 2.85 -15.49 14.69
CA MET A 116 1.43 -15.29 14.97
C MET A 116 1.09 -13.80 14.96
N GLN A 117 1.96 -12.94 15.49
CA GLN A 117 1.80 -11.49 15.41
C GLN A 117 1.76 -11.03 13.94
N LEU A 118 2.71 -11.50 13.11
CA LEU A 118 2.77 -11.20 11.68
C LEU A 118 1.51 -11.70 10.96
N LEU A 119 1.05 -12.91 11.25
CA LEU A 119 -0.13 -13.50 10.64
C LEU A 119 -1.40 -12.71 10.99
N ILE A 120 -1.60 -12.35 12.26
CA ILE A 120 -2.76 -11.54 12.68
C ILE A 120 -2.72 -10.18 12.01
N MET A 121 -1.58 -9.49 12.05
CA MET A 121 -1.43 -8.18 11.39
C MET A 121 -1.72 -8.28 9.90
N PHE A 122 -1.16 -9.29 9.22
CA PHE A 122 -1.37 -9.52 7.81
C PHE A 122 -2.85 -9.72 7.48
N ILE A 123 -3.56 -10.61 8.20
CA ILE A 123 -4.98 -10.88 7.96
C ILE A 123 -5.82 -9.61 8.15
N VAL A 124 -5.60 -8.86 9.23
CA VAL A 124 -6.36 -7.63 9.51
C VAL A 124 -6.06 -6.56 8.47
N ALA A 125 -4.78 -6.36 8.13
CA ALA A 125 -4.36 -5.39 7.12
C ALA A 125 -4.93 -5.72 5.74
N ASP A 126 -4.79 -6.97 5.29
CA ASP A 126 -5.28 -7.43 3.99
C ASP A 126 -6.82 -7.36 3.91
N PHE A 127 -7.53 -7.77 4.97
CA PHE A 127 -8.99 -7.65 5.02
C PHE A 127 -9.47 -6.20 4.89
N VAL A 128 -8.80 -5.26 5.56
CA VAL A 128 -9.13 -3.83 5.43
C VAL A 128 -8.82 -3.36 4.00
N GLN A 129 -7.64 -3.69 3.46
CA GLN A 129 -7.26 -3.30 2.11
C GLN A 129 -8.24 -3.83 1.06
N TRP A 130 -8.64 -5.10 1.16
CA TRP A 130 -9.64 -5.71 0.29
C TRP A 130 -10.99 -4.98 0.32
N ASN A 131 -11.47 -4.58 1.50
CA ASN A 131 -12.73 -3.83 1.62
C ASN A 131 -12.61 -2.43 1.01
N VAL A 132 -11.50 -1.73 1.25
CA VAL A 132 -11.26 -0.40 0.65
C VAL A 132 -11.16 -0.51 -0.87
N HIS A 133 -10.49 -1.54 -1.39
CA HIS A 133 -10.40 -1.80 -2.82
C HIS A 133 -11.77 -2.06 -3.44
N ARG A 134 -12.62 -2.86 -2.78
CA ARG A 134 -14.02 -3.03 -3.19
C ARG A 134 -14.79 -1.72 -3.20
N MET A 135 -14.62 -0.86 -2.19
CA MET A 135 -15.27 0.45 -2.15
C MET A 135 -14.80 1.35 -3.29
N LEU A 136 -13.51 1.36 -3.60
CA LEU A 136 -12.92 2.10 -4.72
C LEU A 136 -13.55 1.73 -6.07
N HIS A 137 -13.97 0.47 -6.24
CA HIS A 137 -14.68 0.01 -7.42
C HIS A 137 -16.20 0.23 -7.40
N ARG A 138 -16.82 0.18 -6.23
CA ARG A 138 -18.29 0.18 -6.10
C ARG A 138 -18.89 1.56 -5.86
N VAL A 139 -18.13 2.48 -5.25
CA VAL A 139 -18.60 3.81 -4.91
C VAL A 139 -18.24 4.79 -6.04
N PRO A 140 -19.20 5.40 -6.75
CA PRO A 140 -18.93 6.15 -7.99
C PRO A 140 -17.92 7.30 -7.86
N TRP A 141 -17.90 7.98 -6.72
CA TRP A 141 -16.95 9.08 -6.51
C TRP A 141 -15.55 8.58 -6.17
N MET A 142 -15.42 7.46 -5.44
CA MET A 142 -14.12 6.84 -5.15
C MET A 142 -13.49 6.26 -6.41
N TRP A 143 -14.31 5.72 -7.32
CA TRP A 143 -13.86 5.28 -8.64
C TRP A 143 -13.20 6.38 -9.46
N LYS A 144 -13.58 7.66 -9.27
CA LYS A 144 -12.92 8.78 -9.98
C LYS A 144 -11.43 8.86 -9.67
N PHE A 145 -11.02 8.40 -8.49
CA PHE A 145 -9.62 8.27 -8.08
C PHE A 145 -9.03 6.97 -8.60
N HIS A 146 -9.69 5.85 -8.32
CA HIS A 146 -9.18 4.52 -8.64
C HIS A 146 -9.07 4.24 -10.15
N LYS A 147 -9.84 4.92 -11.00
CA LYS A 147 -9.66 4.82 -12.46
C LYS A 147 -8.28 5.29 -12.95
N VAL A 148 -7.52 6.05 -12.14
CA VAL A 148 -6.12 6.39 -12.43
C VAL A 148 -5.26 5.12 -12.38
N HIS A 149 -5.49 4.26 -11.38
CA HIS A 149 -4.89 2.94 -11.26
C HIS A 149 -5.25 2.04 -12.45
N HIS A 150 -6.52 2.00 -12.81
CA HIS A 150 -7.01 1.23 -13.97
C HIS A 150 -6.70 1.87 -15.34
N SER A 151 -5.99 3.01 -15.39
CA SER A 151 -5.62 3.66 -16.65
C SER A 151 -4.39 3.06 -17.33
N VAL A 152 -3.75 2.08 -16.69
CA VAL A 152 -2.55 1.40 -17.18
C VAL A 152 -2.87 0.62 -18.45
N LYS A 153 -2.13 0.88 -19.53
CA LYS A 153 -2.35 0.24 -20.85
C LYS A 153 -1.47 -0.99 -21.07
N GLU A 154 -0.23 -0.91 -20.61
CA GLU A 154 0.75 -1.99 -20.63
C GLU A 154 1.11 -2.25 -19.18
N MET A 155 0.78 -3.44 -18.69
CA MET A 155 0.92 -3.78 -17.28
C MET A 155 2.38 -4.06 -16.95
N GLY A 156 2.82 -3.61 -15.78
CA GLY A 156 4.10 -4.04 -15.22
C GLY A 156 4.32 -3.49 -13.82
N PHE A 157 5.31 -4.02 -13.10
CA PHE A 157 5.43 -3.95 -11.63
C PHE A 157 5.14 -2.56 -11.03
N ALA A 158 5.66 -1.50 -11.64
CA ALA A 158 5.51 -0.11 -11.16
C ALA A 158 4.06 0.41 -11.17
N ALA A 159 3.17 -0.21 -11.96
CA ALA A 159 1.75 0.14 -12.02
C ALA A 159 1.04 0.01 -10.66
N GLN A 160 1.60 -0.79 -9.74
CA GLN A 160 1.16 -0.89 -8.35
C GLN A 160 0.96 0.48 -7.69
N PHE A 161 1.85 1.44 -7.97
CA PHE A 161 1.82 2.75 -7.33
C PHE A 161 1.12 3.83 -8.13
N ARG A 162 0.66 3.53 -9.35
CA ARG A 162 0.02 4.50 -10.25
C ARG A 162 -1.42 4.77 -9.84
N PHE A 163 -1.65 5.30 -8.65
CA PHE A 163 -2.97 5.61 -8.12
C PHE A 163 -3.05 7.06 -7.63
N HIS A 164 -4.26 7.55 -7.42
CA HIS A 164 -4.45 8.91 -6.93
C HIS A 164 -4.12 8.99 -5.44
N PHE A 165 -3.37 9.99 -4.98
CA PHE A 165 -2.90 10.08 -3.58
C PHE A 165 -4.00 10.02 -2.51
N LEU A 166 -5.23 10.41 -2.84
CA LEU A 166 -6.39 10.27 -1.95
C LEU A 166 -6.67 8.80 -1.58
N GLU A 167 -6.30 7.85 -2.43
CA GLU A 167 -6.37 6.43 -2.09
C GLU A 167 -5.50 6.12 -0.87
N THR A 168 -4.29 6.68 -0.77
CA THR A 168 -3.45 6.59 0.44
C THR A 168 -4.20 7.09 1.67
N ILE A 169 -4.90 8.22 1.58
CA ILE A 169 -5.68 8.75 2.71
C ILE A 169 -6.76 7.76 3.13
N PHE A 170 -7.54 7.21 2.19
CA PHE A 170 -8.59 6.24 2.51
C PHE A 170 -8.03 4.95 3.12
N TYR A 171 -7.05 4.34 2.47
CA TYR A 171 -6.42 3.12 2.96
C TYR A 171 -5.86 3.32 4.37
N LYS A 172 -5.05 4.36 4.57
CA LYS A 172 -4.38 4.57 5.86
C LYS A 172 -5.33 4.99 6.96
N SER A 173 -6.33 5.84 6.68
CA SER A 173 -7.30 6.27 7.70
C SER A 173 -8.17 5.11 8.19
N ILE A 174 -8.63 4.25 7.27
CA ILE A 174 -9.48 3.10 7.63
C ILE A 174 -8.63 2.00 8.30
N GLN A 175 -7.38 1.82 7.87
CA GLN A 175 -6.46 0.83 8.45
C GLN A 175 -5.91 1.23 9.82
N TYR A 176 -5.80 2.54 10.11
CA TYR A 176 -5.19 3.06 11.33
C TYR A 176 -5.86 2.53 12.60
N ILE A 177 -7.18 2.73 12.74
CA ILE A 177 -7.91 2.37 13.96
C ILE A 177 -7.79 0.88 14.30
N PRO A 178 -8.15 -0.08 13.42
CA PRO A 178 -8.12 -1.50 13.78
C PRO A 178 -6.71 -1.99 14.09
N LEU A 179 -5.67 -1.49 13.41
CA LEU A 179 -4.30 -1.89 13.70
C LEU A 179 -3.73 -1.20 14.94
N ALA A 180 -4.11 0.04 15.24
CA ALA A 180 -3.66 0.75 16.44
C ALA A 180 -4.32 0.20 17.72
N MET A 181 -5.48 -0.46 17.60
CA MET A 181 -6.12 -1.19 18.70
C MET A 181 -5.43 -2.52 19.03
N ILE A 182 -4.52 -3.00 18.18
CA ILE A 182 -3.75 -4.24 18.40
C ILE A 182 -2.30 -3.85 18.65
N GLY A 183 -1.74 -4.29 19.78
CA GLY A 183 -0.42 -3.87 20.28
C GLY A 183 0.78 -4.41 19.50
N PHE A 184 0.86 -4.14 18.20
CA PHE A 184 1.96 -4.55 17.34
C PHE A 184 3.18 -3.63 17.46
N GLY A 185 4.37 -4.21 17.32
CA GLY A 185 5.62 -3.45 17.20
C GLY A 185 5.85 -2.89 15.79
N ILE A 186 6.73 -1.89 15.70
CA ILE A 186 7.08 -1.19 14.45
C ILE A 186 7.73 -2.16 13.44
N GLU A 187 8.51 -3.14 13.91
CA GLU A 187 9.14 -4.13 13.04
C GLU A 187 8.10 -5.04 12.36
N GLN A 188 7.05 -5.45 13.07
CA GLN A 188 5.97 -6.25 12.50
C GLN A 188 5.24 -5.47 11.38
N PHE A 189 4.97 -4.18 11.61
CA PHE A 189 4.40 -3.29 10.59
C PHE A 189 5.30 -3.20 9.36
N PHE A 190 6.61 -3.03 9.58
CA PHE A 190 7.58 -2.99 8.50
C PHE A 190 7.56 -4.27 7.66
N VAL A 191 7.66 -5.44 8.30
CA VAL A 191 7.68 -6.73 7.59
C VAL A 191 6.41 -6.94 6.78
N VAL A 192 5.23 -6.77 7.39
CA VAL A 192 3.94 -6.94 6.69
C VAL A 192 3.81 -5.91 5.56
N HIS A 193 4.23 -4.67 5.79
CA HIS A 193 4.16 -3.64 4.74
C HIS A 193 5.08 -3.98 3.56
N MET A 194 6.34 -4.33 3.78
CA MET A 194 7.25 -4.72 2.70
C MET A 194 6.79 -5.98 1.97
N PHE A 195 6.21 -6.94 2.69
CA PHE A 195 5.59 -8.12 2.08
C PHE A 195 4.43 -7.74 1.15
N THR A 196 3.49 -6.91 1.61
CA THR A 196 2.36 -6.44 0.77
C THR A 196 2.83 -5.60 -0.42
N VAL A 197 3.89 -4.79 -0.26
CA VAL A 197 4.52 -4.05 -1.37
C VAL A 197 5.11 -5.02 -2.39
N PHE A 198 5.79 -6.07 -1.96
CA PHE A 198 6.33 -7.08 -2.86
C PHE A 198 5.22 -7.81 -3.63
N VAL A 199 4.18 -8.28 -2.94
CA VAL A 199 3.05 -8.95 -3.59
C VAL A 199 2.31 -8.00 -4.53
N GLY A 200 2.13 -6.73 -4.16
CA GLY A 200 1.57 -5.69 -5.03
C GLY A 200 2.37 -5.50 -6.32
N HIS A 201 3.70 -5.45 -6.23
CA HIS A 201 4.57 -5.41 -7.42
C HIS A 201 4.40 -6.65 -8.29
N LEU A 202 4.39 -7.85 -7.70
CA LEU A 202 4.18 -9.09 -8.44
C LEU A 202 2.81 -9.12 -9.12
N ASN A 203 1.75 -8.71 -8.41
CA ASN A 203 0.39 -8.67 -8.93
C ASN A 203 0.26 -7.79 -10.18
N HIS A 204 1.04 -6.73 -10.26
CA HIS A 204 1.10 -5.86 -11.43
C HIS A 204 2.22 -6.23 -12.40
N ALA A 205 3.11 -7.15 -12.07
CA ALA A 205 4.20 -7.50 -12.95
C ALA A 205 3.68 -8.24 -14.19
N ASN A 206 4.37 -8.11 -15.30
CA ASN A 206 4.12 -8.87 -16.54
C ASN A 206 4.46 -10.37 -16.38
N LEU A 207 3.79 -11.05 -15.45
CA LEU A 207 4.02 -12.44 -15.04
C LEU A 207 2.71 -13.24 -15.15
N ASP A 208 2.79 -14.49 -15.58
CA ASP A 208 1.63 -15.37 -15.78
C ASP A 208 1.41 -16.36 -14.61
N TRP A 209 1.70 -15.93 -13.38
CA TRP A 209 1.62 -16.81 -12.22
C TRP A 209 0.18 -16.92 -11.70
N SER A 210 -0.28 -18.15 -11.46
CA SER A 210 -1.66 -18.44 -11.01
C SER A 210 -1.75 -19.14 -9.65
N TYR A 211 -0.61 -19.52 -9.07
CA TYR A 211 -0.48 -20.27 -7.80
C TYR A 211 -1.27 -21.59 -7.68
N GLY A 212 -1.90 -22.07 -8.76
CA GLY A 212 -2.67 -23.31 -8.77
C GLY A 212 -3.80 -23.31 -7.74
N LYS A 213 -3.86 -24.33 -6.88
CA LYS A 213 -4.89 -24.44 -5.83
C LYS A 213 -4.82 -23.33 -4.79
N PHE A 214 -3.65 -22.71 -4.58
CA PHE A 214 -3.52 -21.60 -3.65
C PHE A 214 -4.17 -20.32 -4.19
N GLY A 215 -4.38 -20.20 -5.51
CA GLY A 215 -5.05 -19.06 -6.12
C GLY A 215 -6.53 -18.91 -5.73
N TYR A 216 -7.16 -19.91 -5.10
CA TYR A 216 -8.50 -19.76 -4.53
C TYR A 216 -8.54 -18.95 -3.23
N VAL A 217 -7.37 -18.77 -2.60
CA VAL A 217 -7.22 -18.06 -1.32
C VAL A 217 -6.33 -16.83 -1.47
N LEU A 218 -5.23 -16.95 -2.22
CA LEU A 218 -4.25 -15.89 -2.44
C LEU A 218 -4.45 -15.22 -3.80
N ASN A 219 -4.31 -13.90 -3.84
CA ASN A 219 -4.22 -13.18 -5.10
C ASN A 219 -2.92 -13.53 -5.84
N ASN A 220 -2.91 -13.33 -7.15
CA ASN A 220 -1.74 -13.60 -7.98
C ASN A 220 -1.69 -12.69 -9.21
N PRO A 221 -0.53 -12.60 -9.89
CA PRO A 221 -0.35 -11.76 -11.08
C PRO A 221 -1.42 -11.96 -12.15
N ARG A 222 -1.76 -13.21 -12.47
CA ARG A 222 -2.77 -13.50 -13.48
C ARG A 222 -4.14 -12.93 -13.11
N MET A 223 -4.59 -13.17 -11.88
CA MET A 223 -5.89 -12.69 -11.39
C MET A 223 -5.95 -11.17 -11.34
N HIS A 224 -4.89 -10.52 -10.88
CA HIS A 224 -4.87 -9.06 -10.77
C HIS A 224 -4.79 -8.37 -12.14
N ILE A 225 -4.07 -8.95 -13.10
CA ILE A 225 -4.10 -8.47 -14.50
C ILE A 225 -5.52 -8.57 -15.09
N TRP A 226 -6.26 -9.65 -14.81
CA TRP A 226 -7.64 -9.79 -15.23
C TRP A 226 -8.58 -8.80 -14.54
N HIS A 227 -8.31 -8.46 -13.28
CA HIS A 227 -9.02 -7.41 -12.58
C HIS A 227 -8.89 -6.04 -13.29
N HIS A 228 -7.73 -5.75 -13.87
CA HIS A 228 -7.50 -4.54 -14.70
C HIS A 228 -8.08 -4.62 -16.12
N ALA A 229 -8.81 -5.70 -16.46
CA ALA A 229 -9.35 -5.84 -17.80
C ALA A 229 -10.36 -4.72 -18.13
N LYS A 230 -10.18 -4.10 -19.31
CA LYS A 230 -11.06 -3.04 -19.81
C LYS A 230 -12.52 -3.48 -19.97
N ALA A 231 -12.74 -4.76 -20.30
CA ALA A 231 -14.06 -5.33 -20.51
C ALA A 231 -14.14 -6.70 -19.84
N LEU A 232 -15.23 -6.91 -19.10
CA LEU A 232 -15.58 -8.21 -18.54
C LEU A 232 -16.54 -8.96 -19.49
N PRO A 233 -16.58 -10.30 -19.42
CA PRO A 233 -17.58 -11.10 -20.14
C PRO A 233 -19.00 -10.66 -19.78
N ALA A 234 -19.89 -10.60 -20.78
CA ALA A 234 -21.29 -10.20 -20.58
C ALA A 234 -22.06 -11.13 -19.64
N GLU A 235 -21.70 -12.41 -19.59
CA GLU A 235 -22.27 -13.42 -18.69
C GLU A 235 -21.85 -13.21 -17.23
N HIS A 236 -20.74 -12.50 -16.98
CA HIS A 236 -20.16 -12.27 -15.65
C HIS A 236 -19.70 -10.82 -15.48
N PRO A 237 -20.62 -9.82 -15.53
CA PRO A 237 -20.28 -8.39 -15.51
C PRO A 237 -19.73 -7.91 -14.16
N TYR A 238 -19.75 -8.76 -13.13
CA TYR A 238 -19.20 -8.50 -11.80
C TYR A 238 -18.19 -9.58 -11.36
N GLY A 239 -17.80 -10.49 -12.25
CA GLY A 239 -16.91 -11.63 -11.97
C GLY A 239 -15.45 -11.21 -11.87
N MET A 240 -15.13 -10.33 -10.91
CA MET A 240 -13.81 -9.74 -10.73
C MET A 240 -13.30 -9.99 -9.31
N ASN A 241 -12.02 -10.38 -9.20
CA ASN A 241 -11.34 -10.48 -7.91
C ASN A 241 -10.92 -9.08 -7.42
N PHE A 242 -11.08 -8.78 -6.14
CA PHE A 242 -10.60 -7.55 -5.50
C PHE A 242 -9.49 -7.80 -4.47
N GLY A 243 -9.06 -9.06 -4.31
CA GLY A 243 -7.92 -9.46 -3.47
C GLY A 243 -6.64 -8.78 -3.89
N LEU A 244 -5.77 -8.51 -2.92
CA LEU A 244 -4.49 -7.84 -3.13
C LEU A 244 -3.29 -8.68 -2.66
N THR A 245 -3.49 -9.71 -1.84
CA THR A 245 -2.45 -10.64 -1.38
C THR A 245 -2.88 -12.09 -1.46
#